data_AF-A0A6J6JN67-F1
#
_entry.id   AF-A0A6J6JN67-F1
#
_cell.length_a   1.000
_cell.length_b   1.000
_cell.length_c   1.000
_cell.angle_alpha   90.00
_cell.angle_beta   90.00
_cell.angle_gamma   90.00
#
_symmetry.space_group_name_H-M   'P 1'
#
loop_
_entity.id
_entity.type
_entity.pdbx_description
1 polymer ?
#
loop_
_entity_poly.entity_id
_entity_poly.type
_entity_poly.pdbx_seq_one_letter_code
_entity_poly.pdbx_strand_id
1 'polypeptide(L)'
;MSMFEPTAHHQDFNRRDEKYDEYRAGHELIAKNLADLLRAGKEISDPDVQFWIGKHYAFVCQFWTPNKVAYKSLALTYIMDPAFNATYEAFEPGLAKFIQTAINIWANANLE
;
A
#
# COMPACT_ATOMS: atom_id res chain seq x y z
N MET A 1 -57.68 -1.77 -9.43
CA MET A 1 -57.15 -0.43 -9.13
C MET A 1 -56.02 -0.60 -8.13
N SER A 2 -54.81 -0.12 -8.50
CA SER A 2 -53.57 0.16 -7.72
C SER A 2 -53.30 -0.61 -6.42
N MET A 3 -52.17 -1.33 -6.31
CA MET A 3 -50.83 -0.80 -5.92
C MET A 3 -50.91 -0.08 -4.56
N PHE A 4 -50.17 -0.45 -3.52
CA PHE A 4 -48.71 -0.37 -3.44
C PHE A 4 -48.20 -1.22 -2.26
N GLU A 5 -47.19 -2.05 -2.50
CA GLU A 5 -46.24 -2.52 -1.47
C GLU A 5 -45.28 -1.37 -1.12
N PRO A 6 -44.86 -1.19 0.15
CA PRO A 6 -43.76 -0.30 0.47
C PRO A 6 -42.42 -1.04 0.29
N THR A 7 -41.63 -0.55 -0.66
CA THR A 7 -40.24 -0.94 -0.94
C THR A 7 -39.27 -0.63 0.20
N ALA A 8 -38.21 -1.42 0.22
CA ALA A 8 -37.05 -1.43 1.11
C ALA A 8 -36.38 -0.07 1.39
N HIS A 9 -35.82 0.05 2.60
CA HIS A 9 -34.63 0.88 2.86
C HIS A 9 -33.47 -0.04 3.26
N HIS A 10 -32.58 -0.27 2.29
CA HIS A 10 -31.33 -1.00 2.46
C HIS A 10 -30.39 -0.25 3.43
N GLN A 11 -29.90 -0.97 4.44
CA GLN A 11 -28.80 -0.56 5.30
C GLN A 11 -27.49 -0.67 4.50
N ASP A 12 -26.90 0.45 4.05
CA ASP A 12 -25.59 0.48 3.36
C ASP A 12 -24.62 1.51 3.98
N PHE A 13 -24.68 1.70 5.29
CA PHE A 13 -23.74 2.58 6.01
C PHE A 13 -22.60 1.85 6.73
N ASN A 14 -22.68 0.53 6.95
CA ASN A 14 -21.67 -0.22 7.71
C ASN A 14 -20.53 -0.81 6.84
N ARG A 15 -20.81 -1.13 5.57
CA ARG A 15 -19.87 -1.85 4.69
C ARG A 15 -18.66 -1.00 4.23
N ARG A 16 -18.76 0.33 4.31
CA ARG A 16 -17.66 1.23 3.92
C ARG A 16 -16.57 1.28 4.98
N ASP A 17 -16.93 1.51 6.25
CA ASP A 17 -15.97 1.60 7.36
C ASP A 17 -15.18 0.32 7.60
N GLU A 18 -15.82 -0.86 7.57
CA GLU A 18 -15.14 -2.16 7.71
C GLU A 18 -14.08 -2.36 6.63
N LYS A 19 -14.42 -2.02 5.39
CA LYS A 19 -13.51 -2.14 4.24
C LYS A 19 -12.34 -1.15 4.33
N TYR A 20 -12.55 0.06 4.85
CA TYR A 20 -11.47 1.04 5.09
C TYR A 20 -10.51 0.59 6.19
N ASP A 21 -11.02 -0.04 7.25
CA ASP A 21 -10.22 -0.58 8.36
C ASP A 21 -9.33 -1.75 7.88
N GLU A 22 -9.90 -2.66 7.07
CA GLU A 22 -9.15 -3.75 6.43
C GLU A 22 -8.00 -3.24 5.54
N TYR A 23 -8.23 -2.16 4.79
CA TYR A 23 -7.19 -1.56 3.94
C TYR A 23 -6.08 -0.87 4.76
N ARG A 24 -6.43 -0.16 5.83
CA ARG A 24 -5.44 0.42 6.75
C ARG A 24 -4.62 -0.68 7.41
N ALA A 25 -5.27 -1.74 7.89
CA ALA A 25 -4.59 -2.89 8.45
C ALA A 25 -3.62 -3.55 7.45
N GLY A 26 -4.01 -3.64 6.18
CA GLY A 26 -3.15 -4.16 5.10
C GLY A 26 -1.91 -3.31 4.85
N HIS A 27 -2.07 -1.99 4.73
CA HIS A 27 -0.94 -1.07 4.53
C HIS A 27 0.00 -1.04 5.74
N GLU A 28 -0.54 -0.97 6.95
CA GLU A 28 0.25 -1.00 8.19
C GLU A 28 1.03 -2.31 8.35
N LEU A 29 0.41 -3.45 8.00
CA LEU A 29 1.10 -4.74 8.03
C LEU A 29 2.31 -4.75 7.10
N ILE A 30 2.14 -4.25 5.88
CA ILE A 30 3.22 -4.18 4.89
C ILE A 30 4.35 -3.27 5.39
N ALA A 31 4.00 -2.07 5.89
CA ALA A 31 4.98 -1.12 6.42
C ALA A 31 5.75 -1.69 7.62
N LYS A 32 5.07 -2.36 8.56
CA LYS A 32 5.70 -3.01 9.73
C LYS A 32 6.67 -4.10 9.33
N ASN A 33 6.29 -4.99 8.40
CA ASN A 33 7.19 -6.05 7.96
C ASN A 33 8.43 -5.51 7.24
N LEU A 34 8.27 -4.46 6.41
CA LEU A 34 9.40 -3.81 5.76
C LEU A 34 10.30 -3.08 6.76
N ALA A 35 9.73 -2.49 7.80
CA ALA A 35 10.48 -1.90 8.92
C ALA A 35 11.31 -2.95 9.67
N ASP A 36 10.73 -4.12 9.96
CA ASP A 36 11.44 -5.21 10.63
C ASP A 36 12.60 -5.75 9.78
N LEU A 37 12.42 -5.86 8.46
CA LEU A 37 13.48 -6.26 7.53
C LEU A 37 14.60 -5.21 7.45
N LEU A 38 14.25 -3.93 7.41
CA LEU A 38 15.23 -2.83 7.48
C LEU A 38 16.02 -2.89 8.78
N ARG A 39 15.35 -3.06 9.93
CA ARG A 39 15.98 -3.18 11.24
C ARG A 39 16.88 -4.41 11.36
N ALA A 40 16.51 -5.51 10.69
CA ALA A 40 17.34 -6.71 10.58
C ALA A 40 18.54 -6.53 9.63
N GLY A 41 18.71 -5.38 9.00
CA GLY A 41 19.83 -5.07 8.10
C GLY A 41 19.76 -5.83 6.77
N LYS A 42 18.56 -6.20 6.32
CA LYS A 42 18.36 -6.91 5.06
C LYS A 42 18.71 -6.03 3.87
N GLU A 43 19.32 -6.64 2.86
CA GLU A 43 19.60 -5.98 1.58
C GLU A 43 18.29 -5.56 0.90
N ILE A 44 18.30 -4.43 0.18
CA ILE A 44 17.09 -3.89 -0.49
C ILE A 44 16.57 -4.86 -1.57
N SER A 45 17.46 -5.63 -2.19
CA SER A 45 17.15 -6.67 -3.18
C SER A 45 16.86 -8.04 -2.56
N ASP A 46 16.88 -8.17 -1.23
CA ASP A 46 16.60 -9.45 -0.56
C ASP A 46 15.21 -9.98 -0.96
N PRO A 47 15.07 -11.30 -1.22
CA PRO A 47 13.81 -11.89 -1.63
C PRO A 47 12.63 -11.58 -0.69
N ASP A 48 12.87 -11.50 0.62
CA ASP A 48 11.82 -11.19 1.60
C ASP A 48 11.34 -9.74 1.44
N VAL A 49 12.27 -8.81 1.19
CA VAL A 49 11.95 -7.40 0.92
C VAL A 49 11.14 -7.30 -0.37
N GLN A 50 11.60 -7.94 -1.44
CA GLN A 50 10.94 -7.92 -2.74
C GLN A 50 9.55 -8.59 -2.70
N PHE A 51 9.36 -9.62 -1.87
CA PHE A 51 8.05 -10.23 -1.62
C PHE A 51 7.05 -9.22 -1.04
N TRP A 52 7.44 -8.47 0.00
CA TRP A 52 6.58 -7.46 0.61
C TRP A 52 6.32 -6.26 -0.31
N ILE A 53 7.26 -5.89 -1.18
CA ILE A 53 7.02 -4.90 -2.24
C ILE A 53 6.00 -5.41 -3.28
N GLY A 54 6.02 -6.71 -3.59
CA GLY A 54 4.98 -7.32 -4.42
C GLY A 54 3.60 -7.26 -3.77
N LYS A 55 3.51 -7.49 -2.44
CA LYS A 55 2.27 -7.29 -1.67
C LYS A 55 1.83 -5.83 -1.68
N HIS A 56 2.76 -4.89 -1.57
CA HIS A 56 2.47 -3.46 -1.70
C HIS A 56 1.89 -3.13 -3.09
N TYR A 57 2.47 -3.65 -4.17
CA TYR A 57 1.92 -3.45 -5.52
C TYR A 57 0.51 -4.04 -5.64
N ALA A 58 0.29 -5.26 -5.15
CA ALA A 58 -1.03 -5.89 -5.14
C ALA A 58 -2.07 -5.07 -4.36
N PHE A 59 -1.67 -4.49 -3.23
CA PHE A 59 -2.52 -3.57 -2.46
C PHE A 59 -2.87 -2.31 -3.25
N VAL A 60 -1.89 -1.65 -3.88
CA VAL A 60 -2.14 -0.48 -4.75
C VAL A 60 -3.09 -0.82 -5.89
N CYS A 61 -2.92 -2.00 -6.51
CA CYS A 61 -3.78 -2.53 -7.57
C CYS A 61 -5.26 -2.70 -7.18
N GLN A 62 -5.60 -2.72 -5.89
CA GLN A 62 -7.01 -2.73 -5.46
C GLN A 62 -7.70 -1.38 -5.69
N PHE A 63 -6.94 -0.30 -5.79
CA PHE A 63 -7.46 1.05 -6.04
C PHE A 63 -7.31 1.46 -7.50
N TRP A 64 -6.15 1.17 -8.10
CA TRP A 64 -5.84 1.41 -9.52
C TRP A 64 -4.61 0.58 -9.92
N THR A 65 -4.47 0.24 -11.20
CA THR A 65 -3.35 -0.57 -11.69
C THR A 65 -2.26 0.31 -12.33
N PRO A 66 -1.17 0.64 -11.60
CA PRO A 66 -0.07 1.41 -12.18
C PRO A 66 0.81 0.56 -13.11
N ASN A 67 1.29 1.18 -14.19
CA ASN A 67 2.42 0.68 -14.98
C ASN A 67 3.76 0.96 -14.28
N LYS A 68 4.88 0.49 -14.85
CA LYS A 68 6.22 0.65 -14.26
C LYS A 68 6.53 2.09 -13.86
N VAL A 69 6.30 3.04 -14.78
CA VAL A 69 6.61 4.46 -14.56
C VAL A 69 5.74 5.02 -13.45
N ALA A 70 4.43 4.76 -13.52
CA ALA A 70 3.46 5.25 -12.56
C ALA A 70 3.72 4.74 -11.13
N TYR A 71 4.10 3.46 -10.99
CA TYR A 71 4.40 2.88 -9.69
C TYR A 71 5.68 3.47 -9.07
N LYS A 72 6.71 3.72 -9.88
CA LYS A 72 7.93 4.40 -9.43
C LYS A 72 7.68 5.86 -9.07
N SER A 73 6.82 6.56 -9.81
CA SER A 73 6.38 7.92 -9.48
C SER A 73 5.64 7.96 -8.15
N LEU A 74 4.76 6.99 -7.87
CA LEU A 74 4.11 6.88 -6.56
C LEU A 74 5.13 6.71 -5.43
N ALA A 75 6.13 5.85 -5.63
CA ALA A 75 7.18 5.62 -4.65
C ALA A 75 8.03 6.88 -4.38
N LEU A 76 8.23 7.72 -5.39
CA LEU A 76 8.93 9.00 -5.25
C LEU A 76 8.18 9.96 -4.32
N THR A 77 6.85 9.94 -4.33
CA THR A 77 6.03 10.75 -3.41
C THR A 77 6.33 10.44 -1.95
N TYR A 78 6.67 9.19 -1.60
CA TYR A 78 6.98 8.80 -0.22
C TYR A 78 8.23 9.48 0.36
N ILE A 79 9.15 9.97 -0.49
CA ILE A 79 10.34 10.71 -0.05
C ILE A 79 10.24 12.21 -0.31
N MET A 80 9.42 12.63 -1.27
CA MET A 80 9.27 14.03 -1.66
C MET A 80 8.24 14.77 -0.80
N ASP A 81 7.17 14.10 -0.38
CA ASP A 81 6.13 14.70 0.44
C ASP A 81 6.45 14.49 1.93
N PRO A 82 6.62 15.57 2.72
CA PRO A 82 6.97 15.47 4.13
C PRO A 82 5.96 14.67 4.97
N ALA A 83 4.67 14.69 4.63
CA ALA A 83 3.64 13.99 5.40
C ALA A 83 3.73 12.47 5.19
N PHE A 84 3.93 12.04 3.94
CA PHE A 84 4.16 10.61 3.64
C PHE A 84 5.50 10.14 4.19
N ASN A 85 6.55 10.95 4.05
CA ASN A 85 7.86 10.63 4.58
C ASN A 85 7.79 10.41 6.10
N ALA A 86 7.22 11.36 6.85
CA ALA A 86 7.07 11.25 8.29
C ALA A 86 6.26 10.01 8.73
N THR A 87 5.28 9.59 7.93
CA THR A 87 4.49 8.38 8.21
C THR A 87 5.37 7.13 8.21
N TYR A 88 6.21 6.94 7.18
CA TYR A 88 7.09 5.77 7.11
C TYR A 88 8.28 5.86 8.06
N GLU A 89 8.86 7.04 8.22
CA GLU A 89 9.96 7.28 9.18
C GLU A 89 9.53 7.02 10.64
N ALA A 90 8.24 7.16 10.95
CA ALA A 90 7.70 6.80 12.27
C ALA A 90 7.70 5.29 12.56
N PHE A 91 7.71 4.42 11.53
CA PHE A 91 7.84 2.98 11.73
C PHE A 91 9.30 2.57 11.97
N GLU A 92 10.22 3.11 11.17
CA GLU A 92 11.67 2.92 11.31
C GLU A 92 12.40 4.04 10.56
N PRO A 93 13.45 4.65 11.15
CA PRO A 93 14.26 5.64 10.46
C PRO A 93 14.87 5.10 9.15
N GLY A 94 14.70 5.83 8.06
CA GLY A 94 15.15 5.47 6.71
C GLY A 94 14.18 4.59 5.92
N LEU A 95 13.04 4.19 6.50
CA LEU A 95 12.08 3.30 5.85
C LEU A 95 11.50 3.91 4.56
N ALA A 96 11.24 5.21 4.52
CA ALA A 96 10.66 5.84 3.33
C ALA A 96 11.57 5.66 2.10
N LYS A 97 12.87 5.89 2.29
CA LYS A 97 13.88 5.69 1.23
C LYS A 97 14.07 4.22 0.89
N PHE A 98 14.04 3.35 1.89
CA PHE A 98 14.15 1.91 1.71
C PHE A 98 13.02 1.37 0.82
N ILE A 99 11.77 1.70 1.15
CA ILE A 99 10.59 1.33 0.36
C ILE A 99 10.67 1.89 -1.05
N GLN A 100 11.03 3.17 -1.20
CA GLN A 100 11.16 3.80 -2.53
C GLN A 100 12.18 3.06 -3.41
N THR A 101 13.33 2.70 -2.84
CA THR A 101 14.41 2.01 -3.57
C THR A 101 13.98 0.58 -3.91
N ALA A 102 13.36 -0.13 -2.97
CA ALA A 102 12.88 -1.49 -3.17
C ALA A 102 11.76 -1.55 -4.24
N ILE A 103 10.84 -0.58 -4.27
CA ILE A 103 9.84 -0.43 -5.34
C ILE A 103 10.52 -0.24 -6.69
N ASN A 104 11.55 0.59 -6.80
CA ASN A 104 12.25 0.79 -8.07
C ASN A 104 12.85 -0.52 -8.62
N ILE A 105 13.45 -1.34 -7.74
CA ILE A 105 14.00 -2.66 -8.12
C ILE A 105 12.87 -3.59 -8.57
N TRP A 106 11.83 -3.73 -7.74
CA TRP A 106 10.71 -4.63 -8.03
C TRP A 106 9.99 -4.24 -9.32
N ALA A 107 9.69 -2.96 -9.52
CA ALA A 107 9.01 -2.44 -10.69
C ALA A 107 9.81 -2.67 -11.98
N ASN A 108 11.13 -2.49 -11.93
CA ASN A 108 11.99 -2.77 -13.08
C ASN A 108 11.97 -4.26 -13.46
N ALA A 109 11.83 -5.16 -12.48
CA ALA A 109 11.86 -6.61 -12.69
C ALA A 109 10.49 -7.21 -13.07
N ASN A 110 9.37 -6.61 -12.63
CA ASN A 110 8.05 -7.24 -12.70
C ASN A 110 7.03 -6.51 -13.59
N LEU A 111 7.27 -5.24 -13.93
CA LEU A 111 6.34 -4.43 -14.71
C LEU A 111 6.94 -4.12 -16.08
N GLU A 112 6.08 -3.74 -17.03
CA GLU A 112 6.47 -3.21 -18.35
C GLU A 112 6.51 -1.68 -18.34
#